data_AF-A0AAV4AC44-F1
#
_entry.id   AF-A0AAV4AC44-F1
#
_cell.length_a   1.000
_cell.length_b   1.000
_cell.length_c   1.000
_cell.angle_alpha   90.00
_cell.angle_beta   90.00
_cell.angle_gamma   90.00
#
_symmetry.space_group_name_H-M   'P 1'
#
loop_
_entity.id
_entity.type
_entity.pdbx_description
1 polymer ?
#
loop_
_entity_poly.entity_id
_entity_poly.type
_entity_poly.pdbx_seq_one_letter_code
_entity_poly.pdbx_strand_id
1 'polypeptide(L)'
;MPFNSYEMKQFAKEWNFTITISSPTYAQSNGQSERYIQTVKSLICKAVEENNDPNLALLSYKNTPIYGLEKSPAQLPFGRRLQDQVPTATKLLKPPYADVKQKVQARQEKQKFSYDRATRHHKNFQLDDNVRVQLGKTWKR
;
A
#
# COMPACT_ATOMS: atom_id res chain seq x y z
N MET A 1 5.03 -18.46 6.40
CA MET A 1 4.26 -19.07 5.28
C MET A 1 4.84 -18.59 3.95
N PRO A 2 5.49 -19.45 3.16
CA PRO A 2 5.94 -19.06 1.83
C PRO A 2 4.73 -18.94 0.88
N PHE A 3 4.56 -17.78 0.22
CA PHE A 3 3.39 -17.46 -0.62
C PHE A 3 3.23 -18.33 -1.88
N ASN A 4 4.23 -19.13 -2.24
CA ASN A 4 4.18 -20.06 -3.38
C ASN A 4 3.93 -21.54 -2.96
N SER A 5 3.58 -21.79 -1.69
CA SER A 5 3.24 -23.15 -1.25
C SER A 5 1.95 -23.66 -1.87
N TYR A 6 1.81 -24.98 -1.90
CA TYR A 6 0.56 -25.64 -2.29
C TYR A 6 -0.61 -25.20 -1.40
N GLU A 7 -0.39 -25.14 -0.08
CA GLU A 7 -1.38 -24.71 0.90
C GLU A 7 -1.90 -23.29 0.62
N MET A 8 -1.02 -22.34 0.30
CA MET A 8 -1.42 -20.97 0.00
C MET A 8 -2.27 -20.89 -1.29
N LYS A 9 -1.95 -21.73 -2.29
CA LYS A 9 -2.73 -21.82 -3.53
C LYS A 9 -4.13 -22.41 -3.29
N GLN A 10 -4.24 -23.42 -2.43
CA GLN A 10 -5.55 -23.97 -2.05
C GLN A 10 -6.37 -22.94 -1.28
N PHE A 11 -5.78 -22.29 -0.29
CA PHE A 11 -6.43 -21.21 0.45
C PHE A 11 -6.93 -20.09 -0.48
N ALA A 12 -6.12 -19.67 -1.47
CA ALA A 12 -6.52 -18.66 -2.45
C ALA A 12 -7.72 -19.11 -3.31
N LYS A 13 -7.75 -20.38 -3.70
CA LYS A 13 -8.86 -20.98 -4.45
C LYS A 13 -10.14 -21.05 -3.60
N GLU A 14 -10.03 -21.45 -2.34
CA GLU A 14 -11.17 -21.53 -1.41
C GLU A 14 -11.76 -20.15 -1.10
N TRP A 15 -10.90 -19.14 -0.90
CA TRP A 15 -11.30 -17.78 -0.56
C TRP A 15 -11.52 -16.87 -1.79
N ASN A 16 -11.47 -17.43 -3.00
CA ASN A 16 -11.71 -16.73 -4.28
C ASN A 16 -10.83 -15.47 -4.48
N PHE A 17 -9.54 -15.55 -4.21
CA PHE A 17 -8.58 -14.50 -4.56
C PHE A 17 -7.40 -15.04 -5.37
N THR A 18 -6.74 -14.16 -6.12
CA THR A 18 -5.59 -14.53 -6.96
C THR A 18 -4.29 -14.06 -6.31
N ILE A 19 -3.31 -14.95 -6.22
CA ILE A 19 -1.96 -14.59 -5.78
C ILE A 19 -1.18 -14.07 -6.99
N THR A 20 -0.81 -12.80 -6.95
CA THR A 20 0.09 -12.20 -7.94
C THR A 20 1.50 -12.18 -7.36
N ILE A 21 2.42 -12.93 -7.97
CA ILE A 21 3.82 -12.99 -7.55
C ILE A 21 4.63 -12.02 -8.40
N SER A 22 5.39 -11.15 -7.76
CA SER A 22 6.32 -10.25 -8.45
C SER A 22 7.63 -10.95 -8.80
N SER A 23 8.38 -10.37 -9.76
CA SER A 23 9.72 -10.86 -10.06
C SER A 23 10.60 -10.85 -8.80
N PRO A 24 11.37 -11.92 -8.52
CA PRO A 24 12.18 -12.04 -7.32
C PRO A 24 13.12 -10.85 -7.05
N THR A 25 13.54 -10.15 -8.10
CA THR A 25 14.48 -9.02 -8.02
C THR A 25 13.81 -7.65 -8.14
N TYR A 26 12.47 -7.59 -8.15
CA TYR A 26 11.72 -6.35 -8.34
C TYR A 26 10.92 -5.96 -7.09
N ALA A 27 11.65 -5.55 -6.03
CA ALA A 27 11.07 -5.14 -4.75
C ALA A 27 10.10 -3.95 -4.88
N GLN A 28 10.28 -3.09 -5.88
CA GLN A 28 9.41 -1.92 -6.12
C GLN A 28 7.93 -2.30 -6.30
N SER A 29 7.62 -3.50 -6.79
CA SER A 29 6.25 -4.01 -6.87
C SER A 29 5.51 -4.03 -5.53
N ASN A 30 6.22 -4.25 -4.43
CA ASN A 30 5.67 -4.32 -3.07
C ASN A 30 5.95 -3.06 -2.23
N GLY A 31 6.50 -2.00 -2.86
CA GLY A 31 6.99 -0.82 -2.16
C GLY A 31 5.93 -0.09 -1.32
N GLN A 32 4.66 -0.13 -1.73
CA GLN A 32 3.57 0.46 -0.95
C GLN A 32 3.39 -0.26 0.40
N SER A 33 3.37 -1.60 0.38
CA SER A 33 3.27 -2.44 1.58
C SER A 33 4.48 -2.26 2.48
N GLU A 34 5.69 -2.23 1.90
CA GLU A 34 6.93 -2.01 2.66
C GLU A 34 6.93 -0.63 3.35
N ARG A 35 6.55 0.43 2.63
CA ARG A 35 6.47 1.78 3.20
C ARG A 35 5.43 1.88 4.31
N TYR A 36 4.29 1.20 4.15
CA TYR A 36 3.27 1.11 5.19
C TYR A 36 3.80 0.40 6.44
N ILE A 37 4.46 -0.74 6.27
CA ILE A 37 5.08 -1.50 7.38
C ILE A 37 6.12 -0.65 8.09
N GLN A 38 6.96 0.11 7.36
CA GLN A 38 7.92 1.03 7.96
C GLN A 38 7.24 2.06 8.86
N THR A 39 6.13 2.64 8.39
CA THR A 39 5.36 3.65 9.14
C THR A 39 4.75 3.05 10.41
N VAL A 40 4.12 1.87 10.28
CA VAL A 40 3.51 1.15 11.40
C VAL A 40 4.55 0.75 12.44
N LYS A 41 5.69 0.21 12.02
CA LYS A 41 6.79 -0.16 12.93
C LYS A 41 7.29 1.06 13.70
N SER A 42 7.58 2.16 13.00
CA SER A 42 8.05 3.39 13.64
C SER A 42 7.05 3.92 14.67
N LEU A 43 5.76 3.86 14.35
CA LEU A 43 4.69 4.30 15.25
C LEU A 43 4.56 3.41 16.49
N ILE A 44 4.66 2.09 16.33
CA ILE A 44 4.64 1.14 17.45
C ILE A 44 5.88 1.34 18.34
N CYS A 45 7.08 1.49 17.76
CA CYS A 45 8.30 1.74 18.52
C CYS A 45 8.17 3.00 19.40
N LYS A 46 7.68 4.11 18.83
CA LYS A 46 7.44 5.35 19.59
C LYS A 46 6.44 5.17 20.71
N ALA A 47 5.34 4.47 20.46
CA ALA A 47 4.33 4.21 21.49
C ALA A 47 4.93 3.42 22.67
N VAL A 48 5.76 2.41 22.38
CA VAL A 48 6.45 1.61 23.40
C VAL A 48 7.47 2.46 24.17
N GLU A 49 8.26 3.29 23.48
CA GLU A 49 9.23 4.20 24.12
C GLU A 49 8.55 5.20 25.08
N GLU A 50 7.34 5.65 24.74
CA GLU A 50 6.54 6.59 25.55
C GLU A 50 5.67 5.89 26.63
N ASN A 51 5.74 4.56 26.77
CA ASN A 51 4.84 3.75 27.62
C ASN A 51 3.34 3.93 27.31
N ASN A 52 3.00 4.23 26.06
CA ASN A 52 1.64 4.35 25.55
C ASN A 52 1.14 3.02 24.93
N ASP A 53 -0.19 2.84 24.85
CA ASP A 53 -0.78 1.66 24.19
C ASP A 53 -0.58 1.72 22.66
N PRO A 54 0.12 0.74 22.04
CA PRO A 54 0.30 0.68 20.60
C PRO A 54 -1.01 0.66 19.80
N ASN A 55 -2.09 0.12 20.36
CA ASN A 55 -3.39 0.06 19.69
C ASN A 55 -4.02 1.45 19.56
N LEU A 56 -3.87 2.31 20.58
CA LEU A 56 -4.31 3.70 20.54
C LEU A 56 -3.51 4.49 19.49
N ALA A 57 -2.21 4.28 19.40
CA ALA A 57 -1.39 4.92 18.37
C ALA A 57 -1.84 4.52 16.96
N LEU A 58 -2.12 3.24 16.73
CA LEU A 58 -2.61 2.74 15.44
C LEU A 58 -4.01 3.27 15.11
N LEU A 59 -4.88 3.40 16.12
CA LEU A 59 -6.20 3.99 15.98
C LEU A 59 -6.12 5.46 15.56
N SER A 60 -5.27 6.25 16.22
CA SER A 60 -5.00 7.64 15.85
C SER A 60 -4.48 7.75 14.42
N TYR A 61 -3.52 6.91 14.02
CA TYR A 61 -3.02 6.88 12.64
C TYR A 61 -4.11 6.60 11.60
N LYS A 62 -5.04 5.68 11.89
CA LYS A 62 -6.19 5.40 11.01
C LYS A 62 -7.15 6.58 10.88
N ASN A 63 -7.20 7.46 11.88
CA ASN A 63 -8.03 8.67 11.88
C ASN A 63 -7.32 9.92 11.35
N THR A 64 -5.98 9.93 11.25
CA THR A 64 -5.22 11.03 10.68
C THR A 64 -5.49 11.18 9.18
N PRO A 65 -5.89 12.38 8.69
CA PRO A 65 -6.09 12.63 7.27
C PRO A 65 -4.83 12.40 6.45
N ILE A 66 -4.98 11.75 5.30
CA ILE A 66 -3.89 11.56 4.34
C ILE A 66 -3.66 12.88 3.61
N TYR A 67 -2.40 13.33 3.59
CA TYR A 67 -2.01 14.53 2.87
C TYR A 67 -2.41 14.44 1.38
N GLY A 68 -3.08 15.49 0.88
CA GLY A 68 -3.57 15.60 -0.48
C GLY A 68 -4.87 14.82 -0.78
N LEU A 69 -5.42 14.06 0.16
CA LEU A 69 -6.71 13.36 -0.02
C LEU A 69 -7.82 13.85 0.92
N GLU A 70 -7.48 14.65 1.94
CA GLU A 70 -8.40 15.21 2.96
C GLU A 70 -9.25 14.15 3.70
N LYS A 71 -8.92 12.87 3.53
CA LYS A 71 -9.60 11.72 4.09
C LYS A 71 -8.61 10.85 4.84
N SER A 72 -9.03 10.29 5.97
CA SER A 72 -8.20 9.38 6.75
C SER A 72 -8.22 7.95 6.19
N PRO A 73 -7.24 7.09 6.55
CA PRO A 73 -7.25 5.69 6.17
C PRO A 73 -8.53 4.95 6.57
N ALA A 74 -9.15 5.26 7.71
CA ALA A 74 -10.42 4.66 8.13
C ALA A 74 -11.63 5.15 7.29
N GLN A 75 -11.58 6.40 6.83
CA GLN A 75 -12.67 6.96 6.02
C GLN A 75 -12.72 6.37 4.61
N LEU A 76 -11.61 5.84 4.08
CA LEU A 76 -11.59 5.23 2.74
C LEU A 76 -12.42 3.93 2.64
N PRO A 77 -12.22 2.91 3.51
CA PRO A 77 -13.03 1.70 3.47
C PRO A 77 -14.36 1.84 4.21
N PHE A 78 -14.44 2.60 5.32
CA PHE A 78 -15.62 2.61 6.18
C PHE A 78 -16.51 3.85 5.97
N GLY A 79 -16.07 4.84 5.21
CA GLY A 79 -16.78 6.11 5.03
C GLY A 79 -16.84 6.98 6.28
N ARG A 80 -16.36 6.52 7.44
CA ARG A 80 -16.51 7.20 8.74
C ARG A 80 -15.19 7.31 9.48
N ARG A 81 -15.13 8.21 10.47
CA ARG A 81 -14.02 8.20 11.45
C ARG A 81 -14.30 7.14 12.52
N LEU A 82 -13.23 6.56 13.07
CA LEU A 82 -13.33 5.72 14.26
C LEU A 82 -13.38 6.61 15.49
N GLN A 83 -13.99 6.14 16.57
CA GLN A 83 -13.95 6.87 17.83
C GLN A 83 -12.56 6.69 18.43
N ASP A 84 -11.85 7.79 18.63
CA ASP A 84 -10.55 7.85 19.32
C ASP A 84 -10.67 8.70 20.61
N GLN A 85 -9.53 8.97 21.25
CA GLN A 85 -9.49 9.80 22.46
C GLN A 85 -9.75 11.29 22.19
N VAL A 86 -9.79 11.70 20.91
CA VAL A 86 -10.05 13.10 20.55
C VAL A 86 -11.57 13.30 20.47
N PRO A 87 -12.13 14.29 21.19
CA PRO A 87 -13.54 14.62 21.10
C PRO A 87 -13.94 14.89 19.64
N THR A 88 -14.78 14.00 19.11
CA THR A 88 -15.20 14.02 17.71
C THR A 88 -16.72 14.16 17.64
N ALA A 89 -17.21 15.04 16.76
CA ALA A 89 -18.65 15.22 16.56
C ALA A 89 -19.31 13.90 16.11
N THR A 90 -20.43 13.53 16.73
CA THR A 90 -21.20 12.30 16.42
C THR A 90 -21.60 12.18 14.95
N LYS A 91 -21.75 13.30 14.25
CA LYS A 91 -22.01 13.34 12.79
C LYS A 91 -20.88 12.72 11.96
N LEU A 92 -19.62 12.83 12.42
CA LEU A 92 -18.43 12.31 11.71
C LEU A 92 -18.17 10.82 11.95
N LEU A 93 -18.80 10.25 12.98
CA LEU A 93 -18.76 8.82 13.29
C LEU A 93 -19.76 8.02 12.42
N LYS A 94 -20.72 8.70 11.79
CA LYS A 94 -21.63 8.11 10.81
C LYS A 94 -21.02 8.23 9.42
N PRO A 95 -21.18 7.24 8.53
CA PRO A 95 -20.56 7.29 7.22
C PRO A 95 -21.29 8.29 6.31
N PRO A 96 -20.66 9.38 5.85
CA PRO A 96 -21.10 10.06 4.65
C PRO A 96 -20.47 9.32 3.47
N TYR A 97 -21.29 8.70 2.62
CA TYR A 97 -20.79 8.15 1.37
C TYR A 97 -20.20 9.30 0.54
N ALA A 98 -18.90 9.24 0.25
CA ALA A 98 -18.23 10.18 -0.62
C ALA A 98 -17.33 9.38 -1.55
N ASP A 99 -17.52 9.52 -2.86
CA ASP A 99 -16.66 8.88 -3.85
C ASP A 99 -15.28 9.57 -3.85
N VAL A 100 -14.28 8.88 -3.29
CA VAL A 100 -12.89 9.36 -3.22
C VAL A 100 -12.06 8.78 -4.39
N LYS A 101 -12.64 7.89 -5.21
CA LYS A 101 -11.91 7.13 -6.24
C LYS A 101 -11.22 8.05 -7.24
N GLN A 102 -11.93 9.06 -7.74
CA GLN A 102 -11.37 10.03 -8.69
C GLN A 102 -10.17 10.80 -8.10
N LYS A 103 -10.26 11.23 -6.84
CA LYS A 103 -9.15 11.93 -6.16
C LYS A 103 -7.93 11.01 -5.96
N VAL A 104 -8.17 9.74 -5.62
CA VAL A 104 -7.09 8.74 -5.50
C VAL A 104 -6.42 8.51 -6.85
N GLN A 105 -7.21 8.31 -7.92
CA GLN A 105 -6.70 8.11 -9.28
C GLN A 105 -5.88 9.32 -9.76
N ALA A 106 -6.42 10.53 -9.65
CA ALA A 106 -5.71 11.76 -10.05
C ALA A 106 -4.38 11.93 -9.29
N ARG A 107 -4.32 11.51 -8.01
CA ARG A 107 -3.08 11.51 -7.23
C ARG A 107 -2.08 10.47 -7.73
N GLN A 108 -2.54 9.25 -8.02
CA GLN A 108 -1.69 8.18 -8.57
C GLN A 108 -1.13 8.58 -9.94
N GLU A 109 -1.93 9.21 -10.80
CA GLU A 109 -1.50 9.74 -12.10
C GLU A 109 -0.44 10.83 -11.96
N LYS A 110 -0.60 11.77 -11.04
CA LYS A 110 0.42 12.80 -10.74
C LYS A 110 1.74 12.19 -10.25
N GLN A 111 1.65 11.18 -9.38
CA GLN A 111 2.82 10.45 -8.89
C GLN A 111 3.52 9.72 -10.04
N LYS A 112 2.76 9.03 -10.89
CA LYS A 112 3.26 8.36 -12.08
C LYS A 112 3.94 9.35 -13.03
N PHE A 113 3.28 10.47 -13.36
CA PHE A 113 3.85 11.51 -14.23
C PHE A 113 5.20 12.03 -13.71
N SER A 114 5.30 12.26 -12.40
CA SER A 114 6.54 12.74 -11.79
C SER A 114 7.65 11.67 -11.79
N TYR A 115 7.29 10.41 -11.52
CA TYR A 115 8.22 9.27 -11.56
C TYR A 115 8.73 9.00 -12.97
N ASP A 116 7.84 9.04 -13.97
CA ASP A 116 8.15 8.74 -15.37
C ASP A 116 8.88 9.89 -16.09
N ARG A 117 9.02 11.08 -15.46
CA ARG A 117 9.60 12.28 -16.08
C ARG A 117 11.03 12.08 -16.60
N ALA A 118 11.81 11.22 -15.94
CA ALA A 118 13.19 10.89 -16.34
C ALA A 118 13.29 9.54 -17.07
N THR A 119 12.18 8.83 -17.24
CA THR A 119 12.15 7.49 -17.83
C THR A 119 12.31 7.58 -19.34
N ARG A 120 13.27 6.82 -19.89
CA ARG A 120 13.42 6.68 -21.33
C ARG A 120 12.40 5.65 -21.83
N HIS A 121 11.62 6.01 -22.85
CA HIS A 121 10.74 5.07 -23.50
C HIS A 121 11.56 4.04 -24.28
N HIS A 122 11.51 2.78 -23.87
CA HIS A 122 12.08 1.66 -24.60
C HIS A 122 11.03 1.08 -25.55
N LYS A 123 11.48 0.52 -26.69
CA LYS A 123 10.58 -0.27 -27.54
C LYS A 123 10.06 -1.46 -26.75
N ASN A 124 8.78 -1.78 -26.93
CA ASN A 124 8.20 -3.00 -26.36
C ASN A 124 8.96 -4.21 -26.91
N PHE A 125 9.24 -5.17 -26.03
CA PHE A 125 9.81 -6.46 -26.44
C PHE A 125 8.83 -7.23 -27.32
N GLN A 126 9.33 -7.85 -28.38
CA GLN A 126 8.58 -8.77 -29.22
C GLN A 126 8.85 -10.22 -28.77
N LEU A 127 7.96 -11.13 -29.17
CA LEU A 127 8.21 -12.56 -29.02
C LEU A 127 9.52 -12.90 -29.75
N ASP A 128 10.37 -13.74 -29.15
CA ASP A 128 11.69 -14.14 -29.65
C ASP A 128 12.83 -13.08 -29.59
N ASP A 129 12.61 -11.95 -28.93
CA ASP A 129 13.69 -10.99 -28.65
C ASP A 129 14.75 -11.58 -27.70
N ASN A 130 16.03 -11.44 -28.08
CA ASN A 130 17.15 -11.80 -27.21
C ASN A 130 17.32 -10.78 -26.07
N VAL A 131 16.81 -11.11 -24.89
CA VAL A 131 16.94 -10.31 -23.67
C VAL A 131 18.08 -10.81 -22.78
N ARG A 132 18.61 -9.94 -21.92
CA ARG A 132 19.54 -10.32 -20.86
C ARG A 132 18.87 -10.18 -19.52
N VAL A 133 19.07 -11.14 -18.62
CA VAL A 133 18.54 -11.12 -17.26
C VAL A 133 19.68 -10.77 -16.29
N GLN A 134 19.41 -9.83 -15.38
CA GLN A 134 20.34 -9.48 -14.32
C GLN A 134 20.16 -10.46 -13.14
N LEU A 135 21.21 -11.23 -12.85
CA LEU A 135 21.30 -12.11 -11.70
C LEU A 135 22.41 -11.58 -10.79
N GLY A 136 22.01 -10.88 -9.71
CA GLY A 136 22.92 -10.20 -8.80
C GLY A 136 23.73 -9.11 -9.50
N LYS A 137 25.05 -9.29 -9.58
CA LYS A 137 25.97 -8.36 -10.27
C LYS A 137 26.29 -8.75 -11.72
N THR A 138 25.73 -9.85 -12.22
CA THR A 138 26.05 -10.38 -13.56
C THR A 138 24.85 -10.34 -14.50
N TRP A 139 25.10 -10.05 -15.78
CA TRP A 139 24.11 -10.13 -16.86
C TRP A 139 24.30 -11.44 -17.61
N LYS A 140 23.27 -12.28 -17.65
CA LYS A 140 23.26 -13.50 -18.46
C LYS A 140 22.30 -13.34 -19.63
N ARG A 141 22.62 -13.99 -20.75
CA ARG A 141 21.66 -14.22 -21.84
C ARG A 141 20.71 -15.34 -21.43
#